data_AF-A0AAU0NC87-F1
#
_entry.id   AF-A0AAU0NC87-F1
#
_cell.length_a   1.000
_cell.length_b   1.000
_cell.length_c   1.000
_cell.angle_alpha   90.00
_cell.angle_beta   90.00
_cell.angle_gamma   90.00
#
_symmetry.space_group_name_H-M   'P 1'
#
loop_
_entity.id
_entity.type
_entity.pdbx_description
1 polymer ?
#
loop_
_entity_poly.entity_id
_entity_poly.type
_entity_poly.pdbx_seq_one_letter_code
_entity_poly.pdbx_strand_id
1 'polypeptide(L)'
;MLKKSIGMALLCMAGQAYSAEIIVTTTEDIEKDDKECSLREAVEYVNRGLAKEGYMGCGGENAIGTIILKEKTTYVLNKHIPIKKSVTIKSIAEVDGEFSSTDKVMGLYNAHIQMKGTDNLFRISNDEELIQVNLKELDLEGCGKSSCAEQGGLIHNKGKLVIDYSRLYKGAASQGGAIYNVGKFGQNLIAFAEIKTSLIENNQAQQGGILYSQLPYFLVYQSVLKNNQTLNNNATNIYTAGQVDNPADIQSINAEVLSSTLLKNKGALINVIDGVGINNLTIVDNTGTALRISAPNGKAYVANSIILRNGTQDCQIETTDKSTIHNNLVTASCGTGDAAYPNQIWTGTRLFAEASDQSEGVCLNLKQNSDAILCPYSVPKDQFLGYLRPRILLNYNQVSDSPIVNRGTSYNSSNPSVSCEASDQRGVDRLLDNLFCDRGAIEITVPTSTSLVGQDLLKGETAKFSIESALGDSDLIPKEQCNNIIGENPKGEPWQDGCLQVIQTKTVSKGKTVIDIDGNVVYTPDSQWHGADIFEIQVVTSSTRFNKSKPYLVLSTQIVQEPKNEMKDKSVKTSGGAWGIAGLMGLIGLIGLRRRLKD
;
A
#
# COMPACT_ATOMS: atom_id res chain seq x y z
N MET A 1 14.19 25.24 -42.84
CA MET A 1 13.38 24.15 -42.27
C MET A 1 13.98 23.77 -40.92
N LEU A 2 13.42 24.33 -39.83
CA LEU A 2 13.85 24.08 -38.46
C LEU A 2 13.46 22.65 -38.05
N LYS A 3 14.44 21.81 -37.68
CA LYS A 3 14.18 20.58 -36.92
C LYS A 3 14.26 20.93 -35.43
N LYS A 4 13.20 20.56 -34.72
CA LYS A 4 12.92 20.82 -33.31
C LYS A 4 14.04 20.29 -32.42
N SER A 5 14.71 21.19 -31.72
CA SER A 5 15.49 20.95 -30.51
C SER A 5 14.51 20.64 -29.37
N ILE A 6 14.47 19.38 -28.92
CA ILE A 6 13.79 18.99 -27.68
C ILE A 6 14.76 19.28 -26.53
N GLY A 7 14.27 20.00 -25.53
CA GLY A 7 15.07 20.60 -24.46
C GLY A 7 15.72 19.57 -23.54
N MET A 8 17.03 19.74 -23.34
CA MET A 8 17.81 19.10 -22.28
C MET A 8 17.48 19.83 -20.97
N ALA A 9 16.58 19.26 -20.17
CA ALA A 9 16.34 19.74 -18.81
C ALA A 9 17.30 18.98 -17.89
N LEU A 10 18.44 19.60 -17.57
CA LEU A 10 19.32 19.13 -16.50
C LEU A 10 18.51 19.00 -15.20
N LEU A 11 18.53 17.84 -14.54
CA LEU A 11 18.00 17.71 -13.18
C LEU A 11 18.93 18.44 -12.22
N CYS A 12 18.59 19.67 -11.85
CA CYS A 12 19.31 20.42 -10.82
C CYS A 12 18.99 19.85 -9.43
N MET A 13 19.63 18.75 -9.03
CA MET A 13 19.72 18.40 -7.61
C MET A 13 20.78 19.30 -6.97
N ALA A 14 20.36 20.19 -6.08
CA ALA A 14 21.28 21.05 -5.33
C ALA A 14 22.13 20.18 -4.39
N GLY A 15 23.32 19.82 -4.86
CA GLY A 15 24.30 19.05 -4.09
C GLY A 15 24.79 19.86 -2.89
N GLN A 16 24.36 19.48 -1.69
CA GLN A 16 25.28 19.54 -0.57
C GLN A 16 26.14 18.29 -0.63
N ALA A 17 27.45 18.51 -0.72
CA ALA A 17 28.48 17.49 -0.58
C ALA A 17 28.16 16.60 0.65
N TYR A 18 28.53 15.31 0.58
CA TYR A 18 28.41 14.24 1.59
C TYR A 18 27.34 13.14 1.38
N SER A 19 26.96 12.78 0.15
CA SER A 19 26.40 11.43 -0.07
C SER A 19 27.36 10.56 -0.88
N ALA A 20 27.66 9.37 -0.33
CA ALA A 20 28.37 8.29 -1.01
C ALA A 20 27.51 7.62 -2.10
N GLU A 21 26.23 7.98 -2.20
CA GLU A 21 25.30 7.38 -3.16
C GLU A 21 25.51 7.95 -4.58
N ILE A 22 25.18 7.15 -5.60
CA ILE A 22 25.31 7.52 -7.01
C ILE A 22 24.02 8.22 -7.44
N ILE A 23 24.12 9.49 -7.79
CA ILE A 23 22.98 10.32 -8.15
C ILE A 23 22.79 10.32 -9.67
N VAL A 24 21.62 9.90 -10.16
CA VAL A 24 21.28 10.00 -11.59
C VAL A 24 20.81 11.41 -11.91
N THR A 25 21.49 12.08 -12.85
CA THR A 25 21.30 13.50 -13.18
C THR A 25 20.65 13.73 -14.55
N THR A 26 20.41 12.68 -15.33
CA THR A 26 19.67 12.76 -16.60
C THR A 26 18.63 11.65 -16.72
N THR A 27 17.52 11.96 -17.39
CA THR A 27 16.41 11.02 -17.64
C THR A 27 16.58 10.19 -18.90
N GLU A 28 17.53 10.56 -19.75
CA GLU A 28 17.78 9.92 -21.03
C GLU A 28 18.64 8.67 -20.89
N ASP A 29 18.41 7.70 -21.77
CA ASP A 29 19.26 6.51 -21.88
C ASP A 29 20.48 6.82 -22.74
N ILE A 30 21.56 7.28 -22.12
CA ILE A 30 22.80 7.68 -22.80
C ILE A 30 24.02 6.91 -22.27
N GLU A 31 25.02 6.77 -23.14
CA GLU A 31 26.36 6.29 -22.80
C GLU A 31 27.34 7.29 -23.39
N LYS A 32 27.79 8.27 -22.60
CA LYS A 32 28.61 9.38 -23.07
C LYS A 32 29.49 9.92 -21.94
N ASP A 33 30.76 10.10 -22.25
CA ASP A 33 31.70 10.73 -21.33
C ASP A 33 31.43 12.24 -21.23
N ASP A 34 30.51 12.61 -20.35
CA ASP A 34 30.21 13.99 -19.99
C ASP A 34 29.91 14.14 -18.49
N LYS A 35 29.21 15.22 -18.09
CA LYS A 35 28.92 15.52 -16.68
C LYS A 35 27.55 15.02 -16.24
N GLU A 36 26.77 14.47 -17.15
CA GLU A 36 25.48 13.86 -16.84
C GLU A 36 25.71 12.39 -16.49
N CYS A 37 24.93 11.89 -15.54
CA CYS A 37 24.94 10.51 -15.11
C CYS A 37 23.57 9.92 -15.41
N SER A 38 23.48 9.05 -16.41
CA SER A 38 22.26 8.29 -16.69
C SER A 38 22.13 7.08 -15.77
N LEU A 39 20.93 6.50 -15.70
CA LEU A 39 20.70 5.26 -14.95
C LEU A 39 21.59 4.11 -15.48
N ARG A 40 21.84 4.06 -16.79
CA ARG A 40 22.69 3.03 -17.39
C ARG A 40 24.14 3.18 -16.96
N GLU A 41 24.68 4.39 -17.02
CA GLU A 41 26.04 4.69 -16.60
C GLU A 41 26.22 4.44 -15.10
N ALA A 42 25.21 4.78 -14.29
CA ALA A 42 25.23 4.53 -12.85
C ALA A 42 25.33 3.03 -12.53
N VAL A 43 24.55 2.18 -13.20
CA VAL A 43 24.63 0.73 -13.01
C VAL A 43 25.95 0.18 -13.56
N GLU A 44 26.42 0.66 -14.69
CA GLU A 44 27.70 0.23 -15.27
C GLU A 44 28.90 0.59 -14.37
N TYR A 45 28.84 1.74 -13.70
CA TYR A 45 29.81 2.12 -12.69
C TYR A 45 29.86 1.13 -11.51
N VAL A 46 28.70 0.69 -11.03
CA VAL A 46 28.59 -0.35 -10.00
C VAL A 46 29.16 -1.68 -10.51
N ASN A 47 28.82 -2.08 -11.74
CA ASN A 47 29.32 -3.30 -12.37
C ASN A 47 30.85 -3.32 -12.46
N ARG A 48 31.49 -2.14 -12.62
CA ARG A 48 32.95 -1.95 -12.71
C ARG A 48 33.66 -1.93 -11.36
N GLY A 49 32.93 -2.02 -10.25
CA GLY A 49 33.51 -2.06 -8.91
C GLY A 49 33.80 -0.68 -8.30
N LEU A 50 33.06 0.37 -8.72
CA LEU A 50 33.05 1.68 -8.05
C LEU A 50 34.44 2.35 -7.98
N ALA A 51 35.12 2.45 -9.12
CA ALA A 51 36.43 3.08 -9.22
C ALA A 51 36.42 4.53 -8.70
N LYS A 52 37.50 4.98 -8.06
CA LYS A 52 37.56 6.30 -7.39
C LYS A 52 37.36 7.47 -8.34
N GLU A 53 37.72 7.28 -9.61
CA GLU A 53 37.65 8.27 -10.67
C GLU A 53 36.21 8.51 -11.15
N GLY A 54 35.25 7.69 -10.72
CA GLY A 54 33.89 7.68 -11.27
C GLY A 54 33.82 7.01 -12.65
N TYR A 55 32.67 7.13 -13.31
CA TYR A 55 32.47 6.64 -14.67
C TYR A 55 31.39 7.46 -15.38
N MET A 56 31.76 8.12 -16.50
CA MET A 56 30.82 8.87 -17.37
C MET A 56 29.86 9.76 -16.57
N GLY A 57 30.41 10.70 -15.78
CA GLY A 57 29.61 11.60 -14.94
C GLY A 57 29.04 11.00 -13.65
N CYS A 58 29.09 9.68 -13.46
CA CYS A 58 28.57 8.99 -12.28
C CYS A 58 29.63 8.73 -11.21
N GLY A 59 29.26 8.95 -9.94
CA GLY A 59 30.02 8.50 -8.77
C GLY A 59 31.29 9.30 -8.48
N GLY A 60 32.29 8.64 -7.90
CA GLY A 60 33.54 9.26 -7.48
C GLY A 60 34.11 8.66 -6.19
N GLU A 61 34.99 9.40 -5.52
CA GLU A 61 35.63 8.93 -4.29
C GLU A 61 34.57 8.60 -3.22
N ASN A 62 34.70 7.42 -2.62
CA ASN A 62 33.79 6.87 -1.60
C ASN A 62 32.40 6.46 -2.08
N ALA A 63 32.16 6.34 -3.40
CA ALA A 63 30.86 5.88 -3.89
C ALA A 63 30.49 4.47 -3.38
N ILE A 64 29.21 4.25 -3.10
CA ILE A 64 28.64 2.94 -2.72
C ILE A 64 27.66 2.44 -3.78
N GLY A 65 27.32 1.15 -3.73
CA GLY A 65 26.36 0.50 -4.64
C GLY A 65 24.89 0.86 -4.39
N THR A 66 24.59 2.14 -4.19
CA THR A 66 23.23 2.69 -4.04
C THR A 66 23.03 3.80 -5.06
N ILE A 67 22.06 3.62 -5.96
CA ILE A 67 21.69 4.54 -7.03
C ILE A 67 20.39 5.25 -6.64
N ILE A 68 20.40 6.56 -6.83
CA ILE A 68 19.34 7.47 -6.43
C ILE A 68 18.65 8.06 -7.64
N LEU A 69 17.33 7.91 -7.67
CA LEU A 69 16.44 8.53 -8.63
C LEU A 69 15.61 9.62 -7.96
N LYS A 70 15.34 10.71 -8.69
CA LYS A 70 14.41 11.75 -8.25
C LYS A 70 12.99 11.19 -8.32
N GLU A 71 12.23 11.36 -7.25
CA GLU A 71 10.81 10.98 -7.24
C GLU A 71 10.00 11.62 -8.37
N LYS A 72 8.94 10.94 -8.80
CA LYS A 72 8.01 11.42 -9.85
C LYS A 72 8.67 11.80 -11.18
N THR A 73 9.91 11.35 -11.39
CA THR A 73 10.70 11.61 -12.59
C THR A 73 10.73 10.35 -13.44
N THR A 74 10.55 10.50 -14.75
CA THR A 74 10.58 9.38 -15.71
C THR A 74 11.97 9.22 -16.31
N TYR A 75 12.59 8.07 -16.05
CA TYR A 75 13.85 7.62 -16.62
C TYR A 75 13.57 6.62 -17.74
N VAL A 76 14.01 6.94 -18.93
CA VAL A 76 13.75 6.15 -20.14
C VAL A 76 14.88 5.16 -20.36
N LEU A 77 14.56 3.95 -20.83
CA LEU A 77 15.49 2.95 -21.30
C LEU A 77 15.15 2.52 -22.74
N ASN A 78 16.15 2.48 -23.63
CA ASN A 78 16.01 2.01 -25.00
C ASN A 78 16.29 0.50 -25.14
N LYS A 79 17.07 -0.06 -24.21
CA LYS A 79 17.44 -1.49 -24.11
C LYS A 79 17.59 -1.87 -22.63
N HIS A 80 17.60 -3.17 -22.31
CA HIS A 80 17.82 -3.60 -20.93
C HIS A 80 19.14 -3.07 -20.36
N ILE A 81 19.19 -2.91 -19.04
CA ILE A 81 20.43 -2.67 -18.30
C ILE A 81 20.91 -4.01 -17.69
N PRO A 82 22.15 -4.44 -17.98
CA PRO A 82 22.75 -5.59 -17.31
C PRO A 82 23.20 -5.20 -15.89
N ILE A 83 22.79 -5.98 -14.89
CA ILE A 83 23.24 -5.85 -13.50
C ILE A 83 24.08 -7.09 -13.16
N LYS A 84 25.37 -6.86 -12.90
CA LYS A 84 26.38 -7.91 -12.67
C LYS A 84 26.95 -7.89 -11.24
N LYS A 85 26.68 -6.83 -10.49
CA LYS A 85 27.08 -6.64 -9.08
C LYS A 85 25.88 -6.20 -8.24
N SER A 86 25.95 -6.47 -6.94
CA SER A 86 24.88 -6.10 -6.01
C SER A 86 24.66 -4.59 -6.00
N VAL A 87 23.40 -4.16 -6.08
CA VAL A 87 23.02 -2.75 -6.19
C VAL A 87 21.67 -2.49 -5.53
N THR A 88 21.51 -1.32 -4.94
CA THR A 88 20.21 -0.78 -4.54
C THR A 88 19.84 0.37 -5.47
N ILE A 89 18.65 0.35 -6.05
CA ILE A 89 18.10 1.46 -6.84
C ILE A 89 16.85 1.94 -6.09
N LYS A 90 16.85 3.21 -5.68
CA LYS A 90 15.74 3.79 -4.91
C LYS A 90 15.42 5.22 -5.34
N SER A 91 14.19 5.62 -5.07
CA SER A 91 13.77 7.02 -5.20
C SER A 91 14.03 7.80 -3.91
N ILE A 92 14.36 9.08 -4.02
CA ILE A 92 14.37 10.00 -2.86
C ILE A 92 13.57 11.26 -3.18
N ALA A 93 13.08 11.91 -2.12
CA ALA A 93 12.47 13.22 -2.21
C ALA A 93 13.50 14.30 -2.50
N GLU A 94 13.08 15.36 -3.19
CA GLU A 94 13.84 16.60 -3.29
C GLU A 94 13.83 17.27 -1.91
N VAL A 95 14.99 17.34 -1.25
CA VAL A 95 15.13 18.10 -0.01
C VAL A 95 15.30 19.57 -0.38
N ASP A 96 14.22 20.22 -0.77
CA ASP A 96 14.20 21.68 -0.78
C ASP A 96 14.20 22.16 0.67
N GLY A 97 15.17 23.00 1.04
CA GLY A 97 15.55 23.36 2.41
C GLY A 97 14.51 24.08 3.27
N GLU A 98 13.21 23.94 3.01
CA GLU A 98 12.13 24.43 3.86
C GLU A 98 11.10 23.31 4.08
N PHE A 99 11.03 22.84 5.33
CA PHE A 99 10.08 21.85 5.83
C PHE A 99 10.20 20.44 5.24
N SER A 100 11.14 19.68 5.81
CA SER A 100 11.02 18.22 5.95
C SER A 100 9.67 17.89 6.61
N SER A 101 8.65 17.56 5.83
CA SER A 101 7.44 16.94 6.38
C SER A 101 7.68 15.44 6.47
N THR A 102 7.75 14.96 7.71
CA THR A 102 7.81 13.55 8.15
C THR A 102 6.63 12.67 7.70
N ASP A 103 5.82 13.09 6.72
CA ASP A 103 4.55 12.47 6.35
C ASP A 103 4.56 11.83 4.94
N LYS A 104 5.74 11.50 4.41
CA LYS A 104 5.83 10.81 3.11
C LYS A 104 5.39 9.36 3.24
N VAL A 105 4.30 9.02 2.54
CA VAL A 105 3.82 7.65 2.38
C VAL A 105 4.63 6.96 1.28
N MET A 106 5.33 5.88 1.64
CA MET A 106 6.15 5.10 0.70
C MET A 106 5.31 4.53 -0.44
N GLY A 107 5.87 4.51 -1.65
CA GLY A 107 5.22 3.98 -2.84
C GLY A 107 4.37 4.99 -3.65
N LEU A 108 3.98 6.12 -3.05
CA LEU A 108 3.17 7.15 -3.75
C LEU A 108 3.99 8.10 -4.64
N TYR A 109 5.28 8.22 -4.37
CA TYR A 109 6.18 9.18 -5.01
C TYR A 109 7.33 8.45 -5.70
N ASN A 110 6.99 7.38 -6.43
CA ASN A 110 7.98 6.55 -7.08
C ASN A 110 8.64 7.31 -8.25
N ALA A 111 9.94 7.08 -8.46
CA ALA A 111 10.56 7.34 -9.74
C ALA A 111 10.07 6.30 -10.75
N HIS A 112 9.85 6.74 -11.98
CA HIS A 112 9.31 5.90 -13.04
C HIS A 112 10.43 5.48 -13.98
N ILE A 113 10.69 4.19 -14.13
CA ILE A 113 11.62 3.63 -15.11
C ILE A 113 10.81 2.99 -16.25
N GLN A 114 10.95 3.52 -17.46
CA GLN A 114 10.13 3.17 -18.62
C GLN A 114 10.96 2.54 -19.74
N MET A 115 10.54 1.37 -20.23
CA MET A 115 11.09 0.79 -21.45
C MET A 115 10.46 1.41 -22.71
N LYS A 116 11.24 2.12 -23.52
CA LYS A 116 10.83 2.56 -24.87
C LYS A 116 11.10 1.52 -25.95
N GLY A 117 12.09 0.65 -25.75
CA GLY A 117 12.40 -0.46 -26.65
C GLY A 117 11.40 -1.62 -26.54
N THR A 118 11.69 -2.73 -27.23
CA THR A 118 10.99 -4.01 -27.04
C THR A 118 11.93 -4.98 -26.32
N ASP A 119 12.23 -4.69 -25.05
CA ASP A 119 13.11 -5.48 -24.20
C ASP A 119 12.62 -5.45 -22.74
N ASN A 120 13.30 -6.12 -21.82
CA ASN A 120 13.13 -5.92 -20.37
C ASN A 120 13.89 -4.68 -19.88
N LEU A 121 13.52 -4.17 -18.69
CA LEU A 121 14.24 -3.11 -18.00
C LEU A 121 15.61 -3.60 -17.50
N PHE A 122 15.62 -4.74 -16.81
CA PHE A 122 16.80 -5.24 -16.12
C PHE A 122 17.07 -6.72 -16.43
N ARG A 123 18.35 -7.05 -16.63
CA ARG A 123 18.86 -8.42 -16.64
C ARG A 123 19.90 -8.58 -15.55
N ILE A 124 19.51 -9.30 -14.50
CA ILE A 124 20.38 -9.62 -13.37
C ILE A 124 21.09 -10.90 -13.72
N SER A 125 22.43 -10.90 -13.75
CA SER A 125 23.21 -12.09 -14.07
C SER A 125 24.64 -12.00 -13.58
N ASN A 126 25.03 -12.95 -12.74
CA ASN A 126 26.41 -13.25 -12.37
C ASN A 126 26.56 -14.78 -12.28
N ASP A 127 27.55 -15.35 -12.97
CA ASP A 127 27.77 -16.80 -13.02
C ASP A 127 28.64 -17.32 -11.86
N GLU A 128 29.33 -16.43 -11.16
CA GLU A 128 30.31 -16.75 -10.12
C GLU A 128 29.71 -16.63 -8.71
N GLU A 129 28.83 -15.65 -8.48
CA GLU A 129 28.26 -15.36 -7.16
C GLU A 129 26.78 -14.94 -7.23
N LEU A 130 26.04 -15.15 -6.12
CA LEU A 130 24.67 -14.68 -5.98
C LEU A 130 24.66 -13.18 -5.63
N ILE A 131 24.35 -12.34 -6.60
CA ILE A 131 24.22 -10.88 -6.40
C ILE A 131 22.83 -10.50 -5.89
N GLN A 132 22.74 -9.48 -5.05
CA GLN A 132 21.48 -8.94 -4.53
C GLN A 132 21.13 -7.59 -5.19
N VAL A 133 19.94 -7.50 -5.75
CA VAL A 133 19.39 -6.28 -6.35
C VAL A 133 18.16 -5.85 -5.57
N ASN A 134 18.23 -4.66 -4.97
CA ASN A 134 17.11 -4.07 -4.24
C ASN A 134 16.50 -2.94 -5.08
N LEU A 135 15.20 -3.03 -5.37
CA LEU A 135 14.42 -2.04 -6.10
C LEU A 135 13.37 -1.47 -5.15
N LYS A 136 13.46 -0.19 -4.81
CA LYS A 136 12.61 0.43 -3.79
C LYS A 136 11.96 1.73 -4.26
N GLU A 137 10.65 1.85 -4.07
CA GLU A 137 9.86 3.03 -4.47
C GLU A 137 10.02 3.34 -5.97
N LEU A 138 9.84 2.33 -6.82
CA LEU A 138 9.97 2.45 -8.28
C LEU A 138 8.68 2.05 -9.00
N ASP A 139 8.30 2.82 -10.01
CA ASP A 139 7.30 2.44 -11.00
C ASP A 139 8.04 1.89 -12.23
N LEU A 140 7.97 0.57 -12.42
CA LEU A 140 8.62 -0.17 -13.50
C LEU A 140 7.63 -0.45 -14.62
N GLU A 141 7.73 0.32 -15.72
CA GLU A 141 6.86 0.20 -16.88
C GLU A 141 7.54 -0.57 -18.02
N GLY A 142 6.89 -1.65 -18.46
CA GLY A 142 7.33 -2.44 -19.60
C GLY A 142 7.07 -1.73 -20.92
N CYS A 143 7.42 -2.37 -22.03
CA CYS A 143 7.29 -1.77 -23.35
C CYS A 143 5.83 -1.50 -23.81
N GLY A 144 4.83 -2.00 -23.08
CA GLY A 144 3.41 -1.83 -23.40
C GLY A 144 2.96 -2.48 -24.71
N LYS A 145 3.74 -3.44 -25.25
CA LYS A 145 3.40 -4.25 -26.43
C LYS A 145 2.88 -5.62 -26.02
N SER A 146 2.40 -6.40 -26.99
CA SER A 146 1.96 -7.78 -26.77
C SER A 146 3.09 -8.75 -26.43
N SER A 147 4.34 -8.38 -26.73
CA SER A 147 5.56 -9.06 -26.30
C SER A 147 6.68 -8.03 -26.16
N CYS A 148 7.28 -7.94 -24.97
CA CYS A 148 8.43 -7.08 -24.68
C CYS A 148 9.73 -7.85 -24.70
N ALA A 149 9.78 -9.06 -24.16
CA ALA A 149 10.96 -9.92 -24.18
C ALA A 149 10.54 -11.40 -24.16
N GLU A 150 11.44 -12.32 -24.45
CA GLU A 150 11.12 -13.76 -24.30
C GLU A 150 10.94 -14.16 -22.83
N GLN A 151 11.84 -13.67 -21.96
CA GLN A 151 11.90 -14.05 -20.54
C GLN A 151 11.99 -12.79 -19.67
N GLY A 152 10.95 -12.54 -18.89
CA GLY A 152 10.82 -11.37 -18.04
C GLY A 152 10.45 -10.15 -18.86
N GLY A 153 9.19 -9.73 -18.85
CA GLY A 153 8.74 -8.54 -19.57
C GLY A 153 9.20 -7.23 -18.91
N LEU A 154 9.59 -7.29 -17.63
CA LEU A 154 10.27 -6.21 -16.91
C LEU A 154 11.66 -6.64 -16.45
N ILE A 155 11.78 -7.83 -15.83
CA ILE A 155 13.00 -8.27 -15.18
C ILE A 155 13.29 -9.73 -15.49
N HIS A 156 14.50 -9.99 -15.97
CA HIS A 156 15.09 -11.32 -16.01
C HIS A 156 16.02 -11.50 -14.80
N ASN A 157 15.64 -12.35 -13.86
CA ASN A 157 16.34 -12.55 -12.59
C ASN A 157 17.19 -13.83 -12.55
N LYS A 158 18.50 -13.63 -12.41
CA LYS A 158 19.49 -14.66 -12.05
C LYS A 158 20.33 -14.16 -10.87
N GLY A 159 19.65 -13.90 -9.76
CA GLY A 159 20.20 -13.33 -8.54
C GLY A 159 19.17 -13.37 -7.40
N LYS A 160 19.43 -12.60 -6.33
CA LYS A 160 18.43 -12.29 -5.30
C LYS A 160 17.81 -10.93 -5.61
N LEU A 161 16.58 -10.93 -6.12
CA LEU A 161 15.81 -9.74 -6.42
C LEU A 161 14.89 -9.41 -5.25
N VAL A 162 14.94 -8.18 -4.75
CA VAL A 162 14.03 -7.66 -3.72
C VAL A 162 13.34 -6.41 -4.25
N ILE A 163 12.01 -6.42 -4.27
CA ILE A 163 11.17 -5.32 -4.75
C ILE A 163 10.30 -4.84 -3.59
N ASP A 164 10.34 -3.55 -3.29
CA ASP A 164 9.68 -2.94 -2.12
C ASP A 164 8.98 -1.63 -2.51
N TYR A 165 7.73 -1.43 -2.05
CA TYR A 165 6.93 -0.22 -2.33
C TYR A 165 6.90 0.18 -3.82
N SER A 166 6.90 -0.81 -4.72
CA SER A 166 7.11 -0.58 -6.15
C SER A 166 5.91 -1.04 -6.97
N ARG A 167 5.77 -0.49 -8.17
CA ARG A 167 4.76 -0.90 -9.15
C ARG A 167 5.42 -1.60 -10.33
N LEU A 168 4.91 -2.76 -10.71
CA LEU A 168 5.37 -3.50 -11.88
C LEU A 168 4.20 -3.62 -12.85
N TYR A 169 4.29 -2.96 -14.01
CA TYR A 169 3.15 -2.88 -14.91
C TYR A 169 3.50 -2.83 -16.39
N LYS A 170 2.55 -3.29 -17.22
CA LYS A 170 2.64 -3.36 -18.69
C LYS A 170 3.86 -4.13 -19.21
N GLY A 171 4.38 -5.08 -18.43
CA GLY A 171 5.32 -6.07 -18.90
C GLY A 171 4.63 -7.12 -19.77
N ALA A 172 5.30 -7.56 -20.83
CA ALA A 172 4.82 -8.63 -21.68
C ALA A 172 5.95 -9.60 -22.06
N ALA A 173 5.72 -10.91 -21.96
CA ALA A 173 6.73 -11.90 -22.35
C ALA A 173 6.17 -13.26 -22.78
N SER A 174 7.02 -14.15 -23.29
CA SER A 174 6.67 -15.57 -23.40
C SER A 174 6.60 -16.20 -21.99
N GLN A 175 7.60 -15.93 -21.15
CA GLN A 175 7.68 -16.42 -19.78
C GLN A 175 7.93 -15.27 -18.81
N GLY A 176 7.06 -15.08 -17.82
CA GLY A 176 7.23 -14.04 -16.80
C GLY A 176 6.88 -12.65 -17.32
N GLY A 177 5.60 -12.30 -17.34
CA GLY A 177 5.14 -11.01 -17.87
C GLY A 177 5.75 -9.83 -17.12
N ALA A 178 5.84 -9.91 -15.79
CA ALA A 178 6.71 -9.02 -15.02
C ALA A 178 8.11 -9.63 -14.82
N ILE A 179 8.19 -10.79 -14.18
CA ILE A 179 9.46 -11.38 -13.74
C ILE A 179 9.63 -12.80 -14.26
N TYR A 180 10.82 -13.08 -14.80
CA TYR A 180 11.32 -14.42 -15.02
C TYR A 180 12.43 -14.76 -14.02
N ASN A 181 12.29 -15.86 -13.29
CA ASN A 181 13.24 -16.30 -12.26
C ASN A 181 13.87 -17.65 -12.64
N VAL A 182 15.20 -17.67 -12.80
CA VAL A 182 15.99 -18.75 -13.42
C VAL A 182 16.10 -20.05 -12.58
N GLY A 183 15.69 -20.07 -11.31
CA GLY A 183 15.92 -21.27 -10.48
C GLY A 183 17.42 -21.53 -10.26
N LYS A 184 17.96 -22.71 -10.62
CA LYS A 184 19.37 -23.09 -10.41
C LYS A 184 20.30 -22.57 -11.52
N PHE A 185 21.48 -22.06 -11.14
CA PHE A 185 22.53 -21.62 -12.07
C PHE A 185 23.93 -21.68 -11.44
N GLY A 186 24.99 -21.46 -12.24
CA GLY A 186 26.37 -21.51 -11.77
C GLY A 186 26.72 -22.87 -11.15
N GLN A 187 27.62 -22.88 -10.15
CA GLN A 187 28.05 -24.12 -9.50
C GLN A 187 27.07 -24.70 -8.47
N ASN A 188 26.03 -23.97 -8.03
CA ASN A 188 24.89 -24.40 -7.19
C ASN A 188 24.10 -23.19 -6.64
N LEU A 189 24.00 -22.10 -7.41
CA LEU A 189 23.30 -20.88 -6.98
C LEU A 189 21.82 -20.98 -7.33
N ILE A 190 20.95 -20.40 -6.50
CA ILE A 190 19.50 -20.41 -6.71
C ILE A 190 19.00 -18.97 -6.74
N ALA A 191 18.27 -18.62 -7.80
CA ALA A 191 17.67 -17.32 -7.98
C ALA A 191 16.41 -17.21 -7.11
N PHE A 192 16.27 -16.08 -6.42
CA PHE A 192 15.15 -15.80 -5.53
C PHE A 192 14.54 -14.46 -5.89
N ALA A 193 13.21 -14.40 -5.97
CA ALA A 193 12.46 -13.17 -6.21
C ALA A 193 11.56 -12.87 -5.01
N GLU A 194 11.80 -11.72 -4.37
CA GLU A 194 11.01 -11.19 -3.27
C GLU A 194 10.25 -9.96 -3.74
N ILE A 195 8.93 -9.96 -3.57
CA ILE A 195 8.05 -8.82 -3.85
C ILE A 195 7.29 -8.52 -2.57
N LYS A 196 7.46 -7.30 -2.05
CA LYS A 196 6.79 -6.88 -0.82
C LYS A 196 6.16 -5.52 -0.95
N THR A 197 5.00 -5.38 -0.31
CA THR A 197 4.25 -4.12 -0.25
C THR A 197 4.15 -3.42 -1.61
N SER A 198 3.88 -4.20 -2.66
CA SER A 198 4.01 -3.76 -4.05
C SER A 198 2.75 -4.02 -4.87
N LEU A 199 2.59 -3.26 -5.96
CA LEU A 199 1.47 -3.39 -6.90
C LEU A 199 1.96 -4.04 -8.19
N ILE A 200 1.39 -5.19 -8.54
CA ILE A 200 1.68 -5.86 -9.80
C ILE A 200 0.43 -5.85 -10.66
N GLU A 201 0.46 -5.10 -11.76
CA GLU A 201 -0.75 -4.90 -12.56
C GLU A 201 -0.54 -4.88 -14.07
N ASN A 202 -1.54 -5.38 -14.81
CA ASN A 202 -1.59 -5.31 -16.27
C ASN A 202 -0.36 -5.93 -16.97
N ASN A 203 0.25 -6.96 -16.38
CA ASN A 203 1.31 -7.73 -17.04
C ASN A 203 0.74 -8.96 -17.75
N GLN A 204 1.38 -9.39 -18.83
CA GLN A 204 0.88 -10.48 -19.67
C GLN A 204 2.00 -11.45 -20.08
N ALA A 205 1.72 -12.75 -20.05
CA ALA A 205 2.63 -13.73 -20.66
C ALA A 205 1.94 -14.98 -21.18
N GLN A 206 2.64 -15.77 -22.00
CA GLN A 206 2.18 -17.14 -22.28
C GLN A 206 2.17 -17.96 -20.99
N GLN A 207 3.22 -17.88 -20.18
CA GLN A 207 3.31 -18.56 -18.89
C GLN A 207 3.79 -17.58 -17.82
N GLY A 208 3.07 -17.48 -16.70
CA GLY A 208 3.46 -16.59 -15.61
C GLY A 208 3.27 -15.11 -15.94
N GLY A 209 2.04 -14.64 -16.18
CA GLY A 209 1.77 -13.22 -16.45
C GLY A 209 2.35 -12.27 -15.38
N ILE A 210 2.45 -12.73 -14.14
CA ILE A 210 3.11 -12.04 -13.03
C ILE A 210 4.54 -12.55 -12.88
N LEU A 211 4.68 -13.83 -12.54
CA LEU A 211 5.94 -14.46 -12.23
C LEU A 211 6.01 -15.81 -12.93
N TYR A 212 7.09 -16.04 -13.66
CA TYR A 212 7.52 -17.37 -14.04
C TYR A 212 8.75 -17.72 -13.22
N SER A 213 8.71 -18.81 -12.47
CA SER A 213 9.85 -19.34 -11.73
C SER A 213 10.18 -20.75 -12.17
N GLN A 214 11.45 -21.04 -12.46
CA GLN A 214 11.85 -22.40 -12.85
C GLN A 214 11.77 -23.38 -11.67
N LEU A 215 11.99 -22.89 -10.45
CA LEU A 215 11.91 -23.65 -9.20
C LEU A 215 11.10 -22.87 -8.15
N PRO A 216 10.57 -23.51 -7.09
CA PRO A 216 9.77 -22.84 -6.06
C PRO A 216 10.65 -21.99 -5.12
N TYR A 217 11.15 -20.85 -5.61
CA TYR A 217 12.00 -19.90 -4.87
C TYR A 217 11.54 -18.46 -5.10
N PHE A 218 10.53 -18.05 -4.36
CA PHE A 218 10.02 -16.68 -4.37
C PHE A 218 9.25 -16.36 -3.08
N LEU A 219 9.08 -15.08 -2.79
CA LEU A 219 8.20 -14.63 -1.73
C LEU A 219 7.43 -13.42 -2.22
N VAL A 220 6.11 -13.51 -2.22
CA VAL A 220 5.22 -12.38 -2.50
C VAL A 220 4.42 -12.11 -1.24
N TYR A 221 4.56 -10.94 -0.64
CA TYR A 221 3.78 -10.63 0.55
C TYR A 221 3.30 -9.18 0.62
N GLN A 222 2.19 -8.96 1.33
CA GLN A 222 1.60 -7.64 1.53
C GLN A 222 1.32 -6.87 0.24
N SER A 223 1.02 -7.58 -0.85
CA SER A 223 0.98 -7.01 -2.19
C SER A 223 -0.41 -7.11 -2.81
N VAL A 224 -0.63 -6.28 -3.84
CA VAL A 224 -1.85 -6.33 -4.64
C VAL A 224 -1.50 -6.77 -6.06
N LEU A 225 -2.17 -7.80 -6.54
CA LEU A 225 -1.93 -8.40 -7.84
C LEU A 225 -3.22 -8.34 -8.64
N LYS A 226 -3.30 -7.44 -9.63
CA LYS A 226 -4.56 -7.17 -10.32
C LYS A 226 -4.43 -7.03 -11.83
N ASN A 227 -5.45 -7.45 -12.57
CA ASN A 227 -5.53 -7.29 -14.02
C ASN A 227 -4.36 -7.92 -14.82
N ASN A 228 -3.60 -8.86 -14.25
CA ASN A 228 -2.57 -9.58 -14.97
C ASN A 228 -3.19 -10.73 -15.79
N GLN A 229 -2.48 -11.19 -16.81
CA GLN A 229 -2.99 -12.20 -17.73
C GLN A 229 -1.97 -13.27 -18.09
N THR A 230 -2.34 -14.53 -17.87
CA THR A 230 -1.67 -15.69 -18.48
C THR A 230 -2.51 -16.20 -19.65
N LEU A 231 -1.86 -16.40 -20.80
CA LEU A 231 -2.52 -16.79 -22.05
C LEU A 231 -2.58 -18.31 -22.25
N ASN A 232 -1.57 -19.04 -21.75
CA ASN A 232 -1.56 -20.50 -21.84
C ASN A 232 -2.49 -21.09 -20.79
N ASN A 233 -3.50 -21.82 -21.24
CA ASN A 233 -4.47 -22.47 -20.35
C ASN A 233 -3.85 -23.54 -19.43
N ASN A 234 -2.64 -24.04 -19.72
CA ASN A 234 -1.92 -24.99 -18.86
C ASN A 234 -0.99 -24.31 -17.85
N ALA A 235 -0.87 -22.99 -17.89
CA ALA A 235 -0.06 -22.21 -16.97
C ALA A 235 -0.92 -21.32 -16.07
N THR A 236 -0.26 -20.62 -15.15
CA THR A 236 -0.87 -19.74 -14.16
C THR A 236 -0.21 -18.35 -14.19
N ASN A 237 -0.74 -17.36 -13.48
CA ASN A 237 -0.17 -16.00 -13.39
C ASN A 237 1.11 -15.98 -12.56
N ILE A 238 1.11 -16.66 -11.42
CA ILE A 238 2.29 -17.06 -10.67
C ILE A 238 2.52 -18.53 -11.00
N TYR A 239 3.51 -18.79 -11.83
CA TYR A 239 3.78 -20.11 -12.39
C TYR A 239 5.14 -20.63 -11.96
N THR A 240 5.15 -21.80 -11.34
CA THR A 240 6.36 -22.57 -11.06
C THR A 240 6.46 -23.74 -12.03
N ALA A 241 7.52 -23.79 -12.84
CA ALA A 241 7.64 -24.76 -13.92
C ALA A 241 8.15 -26.13 -13.46
N GLY A 242 9.11 -26.13 -12.54
CA GLY A 242 9.78 -27.33 -12.04
C GLY A 242 9.56 -27.57 -10.55
N GLN A 243 9.86 -28.79 -10.13
CA GLN A 243 9.92 -29.20 -8.73
C GLN A 243 11.37 -29.18 -8.24
N VAL A 244 11.57 -29.25 -6.92
CA VAL A 244 12.90 -29.54 -6.36
C VAL A 244 13.28 -30.99 -6.71
N ASP A 245 14.54 -31.24 -7.10
CA ASP A 245 15.01 -32.55 -7.59
C ASP A 245 14.75 -33.71 -6.61
N ASN A 246 14.90 -33.43 -5.32
CA ASN A 246 14.58 -34.37 -4.24
C ASN A 246 13.56 -33.73 -3.29
N PRO A 247 12.33 -34.25 -3.17
CA PRO A 247 11.31 -33.72 -2.27
C PRO A 247 11.75 -33.68 -0.79
N ALA A 248 12.72 -34.51 -0.39
CA ALA A 248 13.29 -34.47 0.95
C ALA A 248 14.11 -33.19 1.22
N ASP A 249 14.57 -32.50 0.18
CA ASP A 249 15.29 -31.22 0.29
C ASP A 249 14.34 -30.06 0.65
N ILE A 250 13.02 -30.28 0.56
CA ILE A 250 12.00 -29.34 1.03
C ILE A 250 11.87 -29.47 2.55
N GLN A 251 12.88 -28.94 3.25
CA GLN A 251 12.90 -28.83 4.71
C GLN A 251 11.94 -27.75 5.20
N SER A 252 11.75 -26.70 4.40
CA SER A 252 10.78 -25.62 4.57
C SER A 252 10.19 -25.24 3.21
N ILE A 253 9.01 -24.63 3.23
CA ILE A 253 8.42 -24.03 2.03
C ILE A 253 9.33 -22.87 1.59
N ASN A 254 9.62 -22.79 0.29
CA ASN A 254 10.59 -21.84 -0.29
C ASN A 254 9.94 -20.89 -1.30
N ALA A 255 8.68 -21.14 -1.65
CA ALA A 255 7.84 -20.30 -2.50
C ALA A 255 6.55 -19.94 -1.78
N GLU A 256 6.33 -18.66 -1.48
CA GLU A 256 5.16 -18.25 -0.70
C GLU A 256 4.43 -17.04 -1.30
N VAL A 257 3.10 -17.04 -1.15
CA VAL A 257 2.26 -15.85 -1.35
C VAL A 257 1.47 -15.61 -0.07
N LEU A 258 1.72 -14.48 0.59
CA LEU A 258 1.29 -14.20 1.96
C LEU A 258 0.56 -12.86 2.06
N SER A 259 -0.48 -12.76 2.89
CA SER A 259 -1.15 -11.49 3.24
C SER A 259 -1.41 -10.57 2.04
N SER A 260 -1.94 -11.10 0.94
CA SER A 260 -2.03 -10.39 -0.35
C SER A 260 -3.41 -10.53 -1.01
N THR A 261 -3.80 -9.52 -1.79
CA THR A 261 -5.05 -9.52 -2.56
C THR A 261 -4.79 -9.81 -4.04
N LEU A 262 -5.53 -10.76 -4.61
CA LEU A 262 -5.49 -11.13 -6.01
C LEU A 262 -6.89 -10.95 -6.64
N LEU A 263 -7.04 -9.98 -7.53
CA LEU A 263 -8.34 -9.67 -8.14
C LEU A 263 -8.29 -9.31 -9.63
N LYS A 264 -9.35 -9.67 -10.37
CA LYS A 264 -9.52 -9.34 -11.80
C LYS A 264 -8.39 -9.83 -12.73
N ASN A 265 -7.58 -10.78 -12.30
CA ASN A 265 -6.59 -11.40 -13.18
C ASN A 265 -7.27 -12.39 -14.13
N LYS A 266 -6.65 -12.61 -15.28
CA LYS A 266 -7.14 -13.47 -16.36
C LYS A 266 -6.27 -14.72 -16.49
N GLY A 267 -6.91 -15.85 -16.79
CA GLY A 267 -6.27 -17.17 -16.75
C GLY A 267 -6.21 -17.73 -15.32
N ALA A 268 -5.59 -18.89 -15.15
CA ALA A 268 -5.42 -19.48 -13.83
C ALA A 268 -4.40 -18.68 -12.98
N LEU A 269 -4.51 -18.65 -11.65
CA LEU A 269 -3.70 -17.72 -10.84
C LEU A 269 -2.42 -18.32 -10.31
N ILE A 270 -2.50 -19.42 -9.56
CA ILE A 270 -1.33 -20.01 -8.88
C ILE A 270 -1.38 -21.52 -9.06
N ASN A 271 -0.24 -22.11 -9.44
CA ASN A 271 -0.05 -23.56 -9.33
C ASN A 271 0.64 -23.86 -8.00
N VAL A 272 -0.13 -24.43 -7.07
CA VAL A 272 0.34 -24.86 -5.75
C VAL A 272 0.90 -26.27 -5.90
N ILE A 273 2.23 -26.36 -5.84
CA ILE A 273 3.00 -27.59 -5.99
C ILE A 273 3.89 -27.80 -4.76
N ASP A 274 4.56 -28.95 -4.65
CA ASP A 274 5.54 -29.17 -3.58
C ASP A 274 6.59 -28.03 -3.54
N GLY A 275 6.76 -27.44 -2.37
CA GLY A 275 7.58 -26.25 -2.10
C GLY A 275 6.82 -24.92 -2.12
N VAL A 276 5.52 -24.92 -2.46
CA VAL A 276 4.67 -23.71 -2.54
C VAL A 276 3.65 -23.64 -1.40
N GLY A 277 3.61 -22.52 -0.69
CA GLY A 277 2.64 -22.22 0.36
C GLY A 277 1.85 -20.95 0.07
N ILE A 278 0.59 -20.90 0.50
CA ILE A 278 -0.21 -19.68 0.47
C ILE A 278 -0.94 -19.48 1.79
N ASN A 279 -0.90 -18.25 2.30
CA ASN A 279 -1.48 -17.90 3.60
C ASN A 279 -2.13 -16.52 3.59
N ASN A 280 -3.25 -16.37 4.29
CA ASN A 280 -3.95 -15.09 4.46
C ASN A 280 -4.16 -14.32 3.14
N LEU A 281 -4.66 -15.00 2.10
CA LEU A 281 -4.92 -14.37 0.81
C LEU A 281 -6.40 -14.03 0.62
N THR A 282 -6.69 -12.95 -0.08
CA THR A 282 -8.02 -12.67 -0.62
C THR A 282 -7.98 -12.80 -2.14
N ILE A 283 -8.53 -13.89 -2.67
CA ILE A 283 -8.52 -14.24 -4.09
C ILE A 283 -9.94 -14.24 -4.64
N VAL A 284 -10.28 -13.20 -5.39
CA VAL A 284 -11.66 -12.93 -5.79
C VAL A 284 -11.76 -12.33 -7.19
N ASP A 285 -12.86 -12.58 -7.90
CA ASP A 285 -13.15 -11.94 -9.19
C ASP A 285 -12.12 -12.14 -10.30
N ASN A 286 -11.37 -13.24 -10.25
CA ASN A 286 -10.48 -13.62 -11.34
C ASN A 286 -11.26 -14.44 -12.38
N THR A 287 -10.89 -14.40 -13.66
CA THR A 287 -11.71 -15.02 -14.73
C THR A 287 -11.40 -16.49 -14.99
N GLY A 288 -10.35 -17.07 -14.39
CA GLY A 288 -9.95 -18.47 -14.54
C GLY A 288 -10.00 -19.24 -13.21
N THR A 289 -9.37 -20.41 -13.17
CA THR A 289 -9.19 -21.18 -11.93
C THR A 289 -8.28 -20.43 -10.96
N ALA A 290 -8.71 -20.17 -9.72
CA ALA A 290 -7.82 -19.50 -8.77
C ALA A 290 -6.60 -20.37 -8.44
N LEU A 291 -6.81 -21.57 -7.90
CA LEU A 291 -5.72 -22.44 -7.49
C LEU A 291 -5.72 -23.76 -8.26
N ARG A 292 -4.55 -24.15 -8.78
CA ARG A 292 -4.30 -25.52 -9.28
C ARG A 292 -3.37 -26.21 -8.31
N ILE A 293 -3.87 -27.23 -7.61
CA ILE A 293 -3.21 -27.82 -6.45
C ILE A 293 -2.78 -29.25 -6.80
N SER A 294 -1.47 -29.50 -6.72
CA SER A 294 -0.86 -30.80 -7.00
C SER A 294 0.51 -30.91 -6.30
N ALA A 295 0.49 -31.35 -5.05
CA ALA A 295 1.67 -31.58 -4.21
C ALA A 295 1.68 -33.04 -3.70
N PRO A 296 2.10 -34.01 -4.53
CA PRO A 296 2.06 -35.44 -4.18
C PRO A 296 2.95 -35.84 -3.01
N ASN A 297 3.91 -35.00 -2.62
CA ASN A 297 4.78 -35.23 -1.45
C ASN A 297 4.26 -34.55 -0.19
N GLY A 298 3.13 -33.84 -0.25
CA GLY A 298 2.52 -33.15 0.89
C GLY A 298 3.38 -31.99 1.40
N LYS A 299 4.18 -31.37 0.52
CA LYS A 299 5.05 -30.24 0.85
C LYS A 299 4.47 -28.94 0.32
N ALA A 300 3.17 -28.74 0.48
CA ALA A 300 2.49 -27.52 0.08
C ALA A 300 1.33 -27.23 1.02
N TYR A 301 0.91 -25.97 1.12
CA TYR A 301 -0.22 -25.62 1.96
C TYR A 301 -1.07 -24.48 1.40
N VAL A 302 -2.35 -24.47 1.77
CA VAL A 302 -3.33 -23.42 1.50
C VAL A 302 -4.07 -23.11 2.80
N ALA A 303 -3.83 -21.95 3.39
CA ALA A 303 -4.33 -21.64 4.72
C ALA A 303 -4.92 -20.23 4.89
N ASN A 304 -5.87 -20.12 5.83
CA ASN A 304 -6.40 -18.88 6.39
C ASN A 304 -6.87 -17.86 5.33
N SER A 305 -7.31 -18.32 4.16
CA SER A 305 -7.58 -17.48 2.99
C SER A 305 -9.06 -17.37 2.64
N ILE A 306 -9.42 -16.33 1.90
CA ILE A 306 -10.73 -16.17 1.23
C ILE A 306 -10.49 -16.44 -0.26
N ILE A 307 -11.10 -17.49 -0.80
CA ILE A 307 -10.96 -17.88 -2.20
C ILE A 307 -12.36 -18.09 -2.76
N LEU A 308 -12.93 -17.04 -3.34
CA LEU A 308 -14.34 -17.01 -3.74
C LEU A 308 -14.53 -16.34 -5.09
N ARG A 309 -15.52 -16.80 -5.84
CA ARG A 309 -16.02 -16.12 -7.06
C ARG A 309 -14.94 -15.97 -8.13
N ASN A 310 -14.13 -17.01 -8.31
CA ASN A 310 -13.21 -17.12 -9.43
C ASN A 310 -13.86 -17.91 -10.58
N GLY A 311 -13.55 -17.52 -11.82
CA GLY A 311 -14.32 -17.82 -13.03
C GLY A 311 -14.70 -19.28 -13.21
N THR A 312 -13.75 -20.13 -13.61
CA THR A 312 -14.04 -21.55 -13.85
C THR A 312 -14.33 -22.31 -12.56
N GLN A 313 -13.49 -22.14 -11.55
CA GLN A 313 -13.62 -22.69 -10.20
C GLN A 313 -12.60 -22.04 -9.26
N ASP A 314 -12.82 -22.12 -7.95
CA ASP A 314 -11.87 -21.58 -6.97
C ASP A 314 -10.64 -22.47 -6.83
N CYS A 315 -10.82 -23.79 -6.77
CA CYS A 315 -9.71 -24.74 -6.71
C CYS A 315 -9.90 -25.90 -7.69
N GLN A 316 -8.81 -26.30 -8.33
CA GLN A 316 -8.66 -27.57 -9.05
C GLN A 316 -7.63 -28.40 -8.29
N ILE A 317 -8.08 -29.48 -7.64
CA ILE A 317 -7.22 -30.35 -6.82
C ILE A 317 -7.00 -31.65 -7.58
N GLU A 318 -5.74 -31.98 -7.86
CA GLU A 318 -5.37 -33.24 -8.51
C GLU A 318 -5.53 -34.43 -7.55
N THR A 319 -5.84 -35.61 -8.08
CA THR A 319 -6.14 -36.81 -7.27
C THR A 319 -4.97 -37.31 -6.43
N THR A 320 -3.74 -36.97 -6.82
CA THR A 320 -2.50 -37.33 -6.12
C THR A 320 -2.08 -36.30 -5.08
N ASP A 321 -2.81 -35.18 -4.96
CA ASP A 321 -2.48 -34.10 -4.04
C ASP A 321 -2.52 -34.55 -2.57
N LYS A 322 -1.59 -34.01 -1.79
CA LYS A 322 -1.52 -34.19 -0.33
C LYS A 322 -1.27 -32.87 0.39
N SER A 323 -1.63 -31.75 -0.24
CA SER A 323 -1.42 -30.42 0.33
C SER A 323 -2.15 -30.27 1.66
N THR A 324 -1.58 -29.50 2.58
CA THR A 324 -2.22 -29.10 3.82
C THR A 324 -3.23 -27.98 3.52
N ILE A 325 -4.54 -28.25 3.62
CA ILE A 325 -5.59 -27.27 3.31
C ILE A 325 -6.38 -26.95 4.58
N HIS A 326 -6.13 -25.77 5.16
CA HIS A 326 -6.62 -25.39 6.48
C HIS A 326 -7.42 -24.08 6.49
N ASN A 327 -8.58 -24.08 7.14
CA ASN A 327 -9.24 -22.86 7.61
C ASN A 327 -9.50 -21.79 6.53
N ASN A 328 -9.89 -22.20 5.33
CA ASN A 328 -10.20 -21.25 4.24
C ASN A 328 -11.71 -20.99 4.14
N LEU A 329 -12.10 -19.82 3.64
CA LEU A 329 -13.46 -19.53 3.19
C LEU A 329 -13.52 -19.73 1.67
N VAL A 330 -14.26 -20.74 1.23
CA VAL A 330 -14.16 -21.27 -0.16
C VAL A 330 -15.50 -21.72 -0.71
N THR A 331 -15.55 -22.05 -2.01
CA THR A 331 -16.62 -22.89 -2.57
C THR A 331 -16.30 -24.38 -2.45
N ALA A 332 -17.28 -25.24 -2.75
CA ALA A 332 -17.13 -26.69 -2.71
C ALA A 332 -15.97 -27.25 -3.57
N SER A 333 -15.54 -26.52 -4.60
CA SER A 333 -14.42 -26.92 -5.48
C SER A 333 -13.08 -27.08 -4.75
N CYS A 334 -12.91 -26.40 -3.61
CA CYS A 334 -11.71 -26.50 -2.76
C CYS A 334 -11.77 -27.62 -1.72
N GLY A 335 -12.86 -28.39 -1.68
CA GLY A 335 -13.05 -29.44 -0.69
C GLY A 335 -13.22 -28.93 0.74
N THR A 336 -13.43 -29.87 1.66
CA THR A 336 -13.69 -29.58 3.08
C THR A 336 -12.44 -29.23 3.88
N GLY A 337 -11.24 -29.40 3.30
CA GLY A 337 -9.96 -29.23 4.01
C GLY A 337 -9.71 -30.33 5.04
N ASP A 338 -8.71 -30.10 5.90
CA ASP A 338 -8.38 -30.98 7.03
C ASP A 338 -9.53 -31.03 8.04
N ALA A 339 -9.75 -32.20 8.65
CA ALA A 339 -10.87 -32.40 9.58
C ALA A 339 -10.74 -31.59 10.88
N ALA A 340 -9.53 -31.32 11.35
CA ALA A 340 -9.30 -30.50 12.55
C ALA A 340 -9.33 -29.00 12.25
N TYR A 341 -9.01 -28.63 11.01
CA TYR A 341 -8.97 -27.24 10.55
C TYR A 341 -9.78 -27.06 9.27
N PRO A 342 -11.10 -27.35 9.29
CA PRO A 342 -11.88 -27.45 8.08
C PRO A 342 -12.01 -26.11 7.36
N ASN A 343 -12.11 -26.20 6.05
CA ASN A 343 -12.60 -25.09 5.25
C ASN A 343 -14.07 -24.82 5.59
N GLN A 344 -14.44 -23.54 5.58
CA GLN A 344 -15.83 -23.12 5.58
C GLN A 344 -16.32 -22.95 4.15
N ILE A 345 -17.36 -23.71 3.77
CA ILE A 345 -18.01 -23.53 2.48
C ILE A 345 -18.94 -22.32 2.55
N TRP A 346 -18.68 -21.34 1.70
CA TRP A 346 -19.50 -20.13 1.62
C TRP A 346 -20.83 -20.42 0.91
N THR A 347 -21.93 -19.99 1.53
CA THR A 347 -23.30 -20.16 1.03
C THR A 347 -24.02 -18.83 0.78
N GLY A 348 -23.29 -17.71 0.91
CA GLY A 348 -23.83 -16.38 0.65
C GLY A 348 -24.07 -16.12 -0.83
N THR A 349 -24.89 -15.10 -1.11
CA THR A 349 -25.29 -14.73 -2.47
C THR A 349 -24.58 -13.49 -3.00
N ARG A 350 -24.00 -12.67 -2.12
CA ARG A 350 -23.36 -11.40 -2.46
C ARG A 350 -22.02 -11.27 -1.78
N LEU A 351 -20.98 -10.93 -2.53
CA LEU A 351 -19.62 -10.87 -2.00
C LEU A 351 -19.21 -9.44 -1.65
N PHE A 352 -19.51 -8.48 -2.53
CA PHE A 352 -19.13 -7.08 -2.39
C PHE A 352 -20.32 -6.16 -2.14
N ALA A 353 -20.11 -5.26 -1.18
CA ALA A 353 -21.00 -4.17 -0.85
C ALA A 353 -20.86 -3.03 -1.88
N GLU A 354 -21.09 -3.34 -3.14
CA GLU A 354 -21.11 -2.39 -4.26
C GLU A 354 -22.43 -2.59 -5.00
N ALA A 355 -23.03 -1.56 -5.58
CA ALA A 355 -24.40 -1.58 -6.11
C ALA A 355 -24.68 -2.76 -7.06
N SER A 356 -23.69 -3.14 -7.87
CA SER A 356 -23.73 -4.24 -8.83
C SER A 356 -22.81 -5.41 -8.44
N ASP A 357 -22.50 -5.53 -7.15
CA ASP A 357 -21.65 -6.59 -6.57
C ASP A 357 -20.27 -6.70 -7.25
N GLN A 358 -19.72 -5.56 -7.68
CA GLN A 358 -18.40 -5.51 -8.32
C GLN A 358 -17.28 -5.51 -7.29
N SER A 359 -16.15 -6.16 -7.62
CA SER A 359 -14.94 -6.16 -6.78
C SER A 359 -14.21 -4.83 -6.67
N GLU A 360 -14.62 -3.78 -7.40
CA GLU A 360 -14.03 -2.45 -7.32
C GLU A 360 -15.14 -1.41 -7.29
N GLY A 361 -14.99 -0.36 -6.48
CA GLY A 361 -16.00 0.68 -6.34
C GLY A 361 -16.04 1.28 -4.94
N VAL A 362 -17.16 1.94 -4.63
CA VAL A 362 -17.42 2.55 -3.32
C VAL A 362 -18.15 1.53 -2.45
N CYS A 363 -17.73 1.39 -1.19
CA CYS A 363 -18.39 0.51 -0.25
C CYS A 363 -19.73 1.11 0.20
N LEU A 364 -20.81 0.37 0.02
CA LEU A 364 -22.13 0.69 0.52
C LEU A 364 -22.19 0.47 2.04
N ASN A 365 -22.81 1.39 2.75
CA ASN A 365 -23.00 1.26 4.20
C ASN A 365 -24.00 0.13 4.54
N LEU A 366 -24.09 -0.23 5.83
CA LEU A 366 -24.90 -1.36 6.32
C LEU A 366 -26.41 -1.19 6.08
N LYS A 367 -26.88 0.04 5.83
CA LYS A 367 -28.29 0.32 5.49
C LYS A 367 -28.57 0.06 4.01
N GLN A 368 -27.63 0.41 3.14
CA GLN A 368 -27.73 0.21 1.69
C GLN A 368 -27.45 -1.24 1.29
N ASN A 369 -26.55 -1.92 2.02
CA ASN A 369 -26.22 -3.31 1.79
C ASN A 369 -25.96 -4.05 3.12
N SER A 370 -26.78 -5.04 3.43
CA SER A 370 -26.75 -5.77 4.70
C SER A 370 -26.22 -7.21 4.62
N ASP A 371 -25.84 -7.69 3.43
CA ASP A 371 -25.57 -9.11 3.16
C ASP A 371 -24.19 -9.40 2.56
N ALA A 372 -23.51 -8.41 1.98
CA ALA A 372 -22.19 -8.61 1.38
C ALA A 372 -21.05 -8.59 2.41
N ILE A 373 -20.19 -9.60 2.39
CA ILE A 373 -19.16 -9.82 3.42
C ILE A 373 -17.85 -9.02 3.22
N LEU A 374 -17.66 -8.40 2.05
CA LEU A 374 -16.50 -7.55 1.74
C LEU A 374 -16.97 -6.18 1.23
N CYS A 375 -16.19 -5.14 1.52
CA CYS A 375 -16.20 -3.93 0.70
C CYS A 375 -15.46 -4.18 -0.62
N PRO A 376 -15.85 -3.52 -1.72
CA PRO A 376 -15.08 -3.56 -2.95
C PRO A 376 -13.69 -2.94 -2.76
N TYR A 377 -12.77 -3.31 -3.65
CA TYR A 377 -11.40 -2.83 -3.65
C TYR A 377 -11.42 -1.33 -3.96
N SER A 378 -10.78 -0.58 -3.08
CA SER A 378 -10.55 0.85 -3.24
C SER A 378 -9.18 1.19 -2.67
N VAL A 379 -8.59 2.27 -3.19
CA VAL A 379 -7.33 2.81 -2.67
C VAL A 379 -7.71 4.02 -1.82
N PRO A 380 -7.54 3.97 -0.49
CA PRO A 380 -7.79 5.12 0.35
C PRO A 380 -6.89 6.30 -0.04
N LYS A 381 -7.35 7.50 0.32
CA LYS A 381 -6.53 8.69 0.16
C LYS A 381 -5.21 8.51 0.92
N ASP A 382 -4.11 8.97 0.32
CA ASP A 382 -2.79 8.95 0.93
C ASP A 382 -2.29 7.52 1.27
N GLN A 383 -2.72 6.50 0.50
CA GLN A 383 -2.18 5.14 0.58
C GLN A 383 -1.70 4.63 -0.78
N PHE A 384 -0.63 3.83 -0.78
CA PHE A 384 -0.07 3.25 -2.01
C PHE A 384 -0.91 2.08 -2.56
N LEU A 385 -1.25 1.12 -1.68
CA LEU A 385 -2.04 -0.06 -2.04
C LEU A 385 -3.48 0.11 -1.58
N GLY A 386 -4.42 -0.35 -2.40
CA GLY A 386 -5.81 -0.52 -1.98
C GLY A 386 -6.03 -1.88 -1.33
N TYR A 387 -7.22 -2.07 -0.77
CA TYR A 387 -7.57 -3.34 -0.13
C TYR A 387 -9.08 -3.62 -0.18
N LEU A 388 -9.42 -4.89 0.07
CA LEU A 388 -10.78 -5.39 0.26
C LEU A 388 -11.06 -5.48 1.76
N ARG A 389 -11.83 -4.54 2.31
CA ARG A 389 -12.15 -4.52 3.74
C ARG A 389 -13.20 -5.58 4.09
N PRO A 390 -12.96 -6.51 5.04
CA PRO A 390 -13.99 -7.38 5.57
C PRO A 390 -15.10 -6.59 6.28
N ARG A 391 -16.35 -7.07 6.21
CA ARG A 391 -17.50 -6.40 6.83
C ARG A 391 -18.05 -7.20 8.00
N ILE A 392 -18.48 -6.48 9.03
CA ILE A 392 -19.22 -7.03 10.17
C ILE A 392 -20.69 -6.68 9.99
N LEU A 393 -21.49 -7.67 9.57
CA LEU A 393 -22.89 -7.48 9.19
C LEU A 393 -23.82 -7.37 10.39
N LEU A 394 -24.95 -6.69 10.20
CA LEU A 394 -25.96 -6.47 11.25
C LEU A 394 -26.62 -7.77 11.73
N ASN A 395 -26.73 -8.78 10.86
CA ASN A 395 -27.33 -10.08 11.18
C ASN A 395 -26.42 -10.99 12.02
N TYR A 396 -25.15 -10.60 12.25
CA TYR A 396 -24.27 -11.30 13.19
C TYR A 396 -24.69 -10.94 14.62
N ASN A 397 -25.01 -11.93 15.44
CA ASN A 397 -25.35 -11.74 16.85
C ASN A 397 -24.10 -11.75 17.73
N GLN A 398 -23.05 -12.42 17.26
CA GLN A 398 -21.73 -12.52 17.88
C GLN A 398 -20.63 -12.50 16.80
N VAL A 399 -19.39 -12.21 17.19
CA VAL A 399 -18.25 -12.13 16.25
C VAL A 399 -18.07 -13.44 15.47
N SER A 400 -18.27 -14.58 16.14
CA SER A 400 -18.15 -15.93 15.55
C SER A 400 -19.22 -16.27 14.51
N ASP A 401 -20.19 -15.40 14.25
CA ASP A 401 -21.13 -15.57 13.13
C ASP A 401 -20.50 -15.09 11.81
N SER A 402 -19.48 -14.22 11.87
CA SER A 402 -18.75 -13.76 10.69
C SER A 402 -17.94 -14.91 10.08
N PRO A 403 -18.01 -15.17 8.76
CA PRO A 403 -17.18 -16.21 8.13
C PRO A 403 -15.70 -15.81 8.00
N ILE A 404 -15.36 -14.56 8.31
CA ILE A 404 -14.02 -13.99 8.14
C ILE A 404 -13.37 -13.68 9.48
N VAL A 405 -14.12 -13.06 10.39
CA VAL A 405 -13.54 -12.39 11.58
C VAL A 405 -13.22 -13.37 12.71
N ASN A 406 -12.04 -13.24 13.32
CA ASN A 406 -11.54 -14.09 14.41
C ASN A 406 -11.68 -15.59 14.09
N ARG A 407 -11.20 -15.98 12.92
CA ARG A 407 -11.31 -17.35 12.39
C ARG A 407 -10.01 -18.12 12.46
N GLY A 408 -8.96 -17.55 13.00
CA GLY A 408 -7.71 -18.24 13.22
C GLY A 408 -7.81 -19.47 14.10
N THR A 409 -6.72 -20.23 14.15
CA THR A 409 -6.69 -21.53 14.82
C THR A 409 -5.60 -21.53 15.89
N SER A 410 -5.91 -22.01 17.10
CA SER A 410 -4.88 -22.14 18.13
C SER A 410 -3.83 -23.16 17.71
N TYR A 411 -2.58 -22.90 18.09
CA TYR A 411 -1.51 -23.86 17.93
C TYR A 411 -1.81 -25.13 18.75
N ASN A 412 -1.73 -26.30 18.12
CA ASN A 412 -1.90 -27.59 18.77
C ASN A 412 -0.69 -28.49 18.44
N SER A 413 0.08 -28.87 19.45
CA SER A 413 1.26 -29.71 19.26
C SER A 413 0.95 -31.14 18.79
N SER A 414 -0.28 -31.62 19.01
CA SER A 414 -0.73 -32.94 18.58
C SER A 414 -1.31 -32.93 17.15
N ASN A 415 -1.66 -31.75 16.63
CA ASN A 415 -2.05 -31.56 15.25
C ASN A 415 -1.64 -30.15 14.79
N PRO A 416 -0.44 -29.96 14.23
CA PRO A 416 0.06 -28.63 13.90
C PRO A 416 -0.79 -27.97 12.81
N SER A 417 -1.31 -26.77 13.07
CA SER A 417 -1.98 -25.93 12.06
C SER A 417 -0.98 -25.01 11.36
N VAL A 418 -1.42 -24.44 10.23
CA VAL A 418 -0.73 -23.31 9.61
C VAL A 418 -1.27 -22.05 10.28
N SER A 419 -0.42 -21.36 11.04
CA SER A 419 -0.80 -20.12 11.72
C SER A 419 -1.08 -19.01 10.72
N CYS A 420 -1.81 -17.97 11.13
CA CYS A 420 -1.87 -16.75 10.33
C CYS A 420 -0.50 -16.06 10.30
N GLU A 421 -0.31 -15.24 9.28
CA GLU A 421 0.81 -14.32 9.17
C GLU A 421 0.79 -13.26 10.26
N ALA A 422 1.97 -12.80 10.67
CA ALA A 422 2.11 -11.83 11.76
C ALA A 422 1.48 -10.46 11.46
N SER A 423 1.32 -10.11 10.18
CA SER A 423 0.71 -8.85 9.76
C SER A 423 -0.15 -9.03 8.49
N ASP A 424 -1.13 -8.15 8.34
CA ASP A 424 -2.02 -8.10 7.19
C ASP A 424 -1.37 -7.39 5.98
N GLN A 425 -2.11 -7.26 4.86
CA GLN A 425 -1.61 -6.65 3.63
C GLN A 425 -1.14 -5.19 3.80
N ARG A 426 -1.71 -4.47 4.77
CA ARG A 426 -1.37 -3.07 5.04
C ARG A 426 -0.13 -2.94 5.93
N GLY A 427 0.42 -4.06 6.40
CA GLY A 427 1.47 -4.09 7.41
C GLY A 427 0.93 -3.88 8.83
N VAL A 428 -0.37 -4.04 9.05
CA VAL A 428 -0.95 -3.98 10.40
C VAL A 428 -0.71 -5.32 11.09
N ASP A 429 -0.11 -5.27 12.28
CA ASP A 429 0.14 -6.46 13.09
C ASP A 429 -1.17 -7.14 13.50
N ARG A 430 -1.20 -8.46 13.36
CA ARG A 430 -2.24 -9.31 13.94
C ARG A 430 -1.91 -9.58 15.40
N LEU A 431 -2.93 -9.84 16.21
CA LEU A 431 -2.71 -10.23 17.60
C LEU A 431 -1.89 -11.53 17.65
N LEU A 432 -0.94 -11.59 18.59
CA LEU A 432 -0.06 -12.75 18.77
C LEU A 432 -0.84 -14.04 19.11
N ASP A 433 -2.05 -13.91 19.65
CA ASP A 433 -2.96 -15.03 19.81
C ASP A 433 -3.67 -15.30 18.47
N ASN A 434 -3.16 -16.32 17.77
CA ASN A 434 -3.63 -16.75 16.46
C ASN A 434 -5.11 -17.15 16.44
N LEU A 435 -5.81 -17.25 17.58
CA LEU A 435 -7.27 -17.43 17.61
C LEU A 435 -8.03 -16.24 17.02
N PHE A 436 -7.46 -15.03 17.11
CA PHE A 436 -8.16 -13.81 16.73
C PHE A 436 -7.86 -13.33 15.32
N CYS A 437 -7.02 -14.00 14.55
CA CYS A 437 -6.76 -13.55 13.19
C CYS A 437 -7.96 -13.75 12.26
N ASP A 438 -8.12 -12.81 11.34
CA ASP A 438 -9.13 -12.86 10.29
C ASP A 438 -8.66 -13.67 9.09
N ARG A 439 -9.59 -14.36 8.41
CA ARG A 439 -9.29 -14.98 7.11
C ARG A 439 -9.03 -13.92 6.05
N GLY A 440 -8.12 -14.22 5.15
CA GLY A 440 -7.77 -13.37 4.01
C GLY A 440 -6.75 -12.30 4.35
N ALA A 441 -6.59 -11.37 3.42
CA ALA A 441 -5.46 -10.44 3.37
C ALA A 441 -5.52 -9.31 4.41
N ILE A 442 -6.69 -9.05 5.00
CA ILE A 442 -6.92 -7.89 5.87
C ILE A 442 -7.39 -8.36 7.25
N GLU A 443 -6.80 -7.77 8.28
CA GLU A 443 -7.23 -7.90 9.67
C GLU A 443 -8.15 -6.71 10.01
N ILE A 444 -9.35 -6.94 10.55
CA ILE A 444 -10.20 -5.84 11.00
C ILE A 444 -9.53 -5.11 12.16
N THR A 445 -9.31 -3.81 11.96
CA THR A 445 -8.84 -2.92 13.02
C THR A 445 -9.99 -2.17 13.66
N VAL A 446 -10.05 -2.21 14.99
CA VAL A 446 -11.02 -1.46 15.79
C VAL A 446 -10.27 -0.46 16.67
N PRO A 447 -10.40 0.85 16.44
CA PRO A 447 -9.73 1.86 17.25
C PRO A 447 -10.19 1.81 18.70
N THR A 448 -9.26 1.91 19.65
CA THR A 448 -9.51 1.77 21.09
C THR A 448 -9.84 3.09 21.81
N SER A 449 -10.28 4.13 21.06
CA SER A 449 -10.59 5.53 21.44
C SER A 449 -9.38 6.50 21.52
N THR A 450 -9.66 7.82 21.45
CA THR A 450 -8.78 9.02 21.60
C THR A 450 -8.49 9.90 20.37
N SER A 451 -9.12 9.66 19.21
CA SER A 451 -8.96 10.58 18.06
C SER A 451 -9.60 11.94 18.38
N LEU A 452 -8.83 13.01 18.15
CA LEU A 452 -9.35 14.38 18.15
C LEU A 452 -9.99 14.68 16.80
N VAL A 453 -11.26 15.06 16.81
CA VAL A 453 -12.03 15.50 15.63
C VAL A 453 -12.59 16.90 15.85
N GLY A 454 -13.04 17.54 14.77
CA GLY A 454 -13.65 18.86 14.82
C GLY A 454 -13.06 19.81 13.80
N GLN A 455 -13.41 21.09 13.92
CA GLN A 455 -13.07 22.11 12.94
C GLN A 455 -13.10 23.51 13.58
N ASP A 456 -12.22 24.39 13.11
CA ASP A 456 -12.27 25.82 13.42
C ASP A 456 -13.30 26.54 12.54
N LEU A 457 -13.96 27.55 13.10
CA LEU A 457 -15.07 28.29 12.52
C LEU A 457 -14.92 29.79 12.68
N LEU A 458 -15.45 30.54 11.72
CA LEU A 458 -15.79 31.94 11.94
C LEU A 458 -17.16 32.08 12.61
N LYS A 459 -17.39 33.21 13.28
CA LYS A 459 -18.69 33.54 13.87
C LYS A 459 -19.83 33.47 12.84
N GLY A 460 -20.84 32.66 13.14
CA GLY A 460 -22.01 32.43 12.28
C GLY A 460 -21.88 31.25 11.32
N GLU A 461 -20.75 30.57 11.29
CA GLU A 461 -20.55 29.35 10.50
C GLU A 461 -20.98 28.07 11.24
N THR A 462 -21.11 26.99 10.49
CA THR A 462 -21.40 25.63 10.95
C THR A 462 -20.20 24.75 10.65
N ALA A 463 -19.76 23.95 11.61
CA ALA A 463 -18.69 22.98 11.39
C ALA A 463 -19.20 21.76 10.63
N LYS A 464 -18.40 21.30 9.67
CA LYS A 464 -18.64 20.11 8.86
C LYS A 464 -17.36 19.31 8.76
N PHE A 465 -17.34 18.16 9.42
CA PHE A 465 -16.19 17.26 9.45
C PHE A 465 -16.66 15.81 9.38
N SER A 466 -15.77 14.88 9.07
CA SER A 466 -16.07 13.45 9.05
C SER A 466 -15.36 12.74 10.20
N ILE A 467 -16.01 11.72 10.76
CA ILE A 467 -15.40 10.79 11.71
C ILE A 467 -15.00 9.45 11.07
N GLU A 468 -15.19 9.28 9.76
CA GLU A 468 -14.93 8.03 9.03
C GLU A 468 -13.54 7.47 9.32
N SER A 469 -12.49 8.30 9.25
CA SER A 469 -11.12 7.89 9.52
C SER A 469 -10.88 7.43 10.96
N ALA A 470 -11.75 7.81 11.89
CA ALA A 470 -11.68 7.39 13.29
C ALA A 470 -12.41 6.08 13.57
N LEU A 471 -13.16 5.53 12.61
CA LEU A 471 -13.91 4.26 12.75
C LEU A 471 -13.04 3.01 12.52
N GLY A 472 -11.83 3.19 11.98
CA GLY A 472 -10.99 2.08 11.52
C GLY A 472 -11.70 1.27 10.44
N ASP A 473 -11.76 -0.05 10.60
CA ASP A 473 -12.44 -0.94 9.66
C ASP A 473 -13.93 -1.18 9.98
N SER A 474 -14.50 -0.38 10.89
CA SER A 474 -15.89 -0.54 11.33
C SER A 474 -16.87 0.37 10.57
N ASP A 475 -18.14 0.01 10.59
CA ASP A 475 -19.24 0.80 10.01
C ASP A 475 -20.12 1.39 11.13
N LEU A 476 -20.73 2.54 10.91
CA LEU A 476 -21.74 3.06 11.82
C LEU A 476 -23.01 2.20 11.79
N ILE A 477 -23.64 2.07 12.95
CA ILE A 477 -24.93 1.39 13.10
C ILE A 477 -26.06 2.30 12.60
N PRO A 478 -26.96 1.82 11.71
CA PRO A 478 -28.14 2.59 11.34
C PRO A 478 -29.01 2.91 12.55
N LYS A 479 -29.51 4.15 12.64
CA LYS A 479 -30.30 4.62 13.80
C LYS A 479 -31.50 3.71 14.14
N GLU A 480 -32.09 3.07 13.14
CA GLU A 480 -33.23 2.17 13.32
C GLU A 480 -32.85 0.89 14.11
N GLN A 481 -31.56 0.57 14.24
CA GLN A 481 -31.05 -0.59 14.99
C GLN A 481 -30.64 -0.26 16.43
N CYS A 482 -30.55 1.02 16.80
CA CYS A 482 -29.99 1.42 18.09
C CYS A 482 -30.79 0.91 19.29
N ASN A 483 -32.13 0.97 19.22
CA ASN A 483 -32.99 0.45 20.30
C ASN A 483 -32.77 -1.05 20.54
N ASN A 484 -32.51 -1.83 19.48
CA ASN A 484 -32.25 -3.26 19.60
C ASN A 484 -30.86 -3.57 20.18
N ILE A 485 -29.88 -2.68 19.96
CA ILE A 485 -28.47 -2.94 20.32
C ILE A 485 -28.13 -2.40 21.71
N ILE A 486 -28.56 -1.17 22.02
CA ILE A 486 -28.21 -0.45 23.25
C ILE A 486 -29.42 0.05 24.05
N GLY A 487 -30.65 -0.15 23.57
CA GLY A 487 -31.87 0.32 24.23
C GLY A 487 -32.29 1.74 23.83
N GLU A 488 -33.32 2.25 24.50
CA GLU A 488 -33.88 3.58 24.24
C GLU A 488 -32.86 4.70 24.53
N ASN A 489 -32.96 5.79 23.79
CA ASN A 489 -32.11 6.96 24.00
C ASN A 489 -32.34 7.54 25.41
N PRO A 490 -31.29 7.68 26.24
CA PRO A 490 -31.42 8.23 27.59
C PRO A 490 -32.00 9.65 27.65
N LYS A 491 -31.91 10.42 26.56
CA LYS A 491 -32.48 11.78 26.46
C LYS A 491 -33.95 11.78 26.02
N GLY A 492 -34.55 10.64 25.70
CA GLY A 492 -35.93 10.52 25.20
C GLY A 492 -36.12 11.00 23.76
N GLU A 493 -35.04 11.27 23.03
CA GLU A 493 -35.05 11.70 21.63
C GLU A 493 -34.80 10.51 20.69
N PRO A 494 -35.25 10.55 19.41
CA PRO A 494 -34.87 9.52 18.45
C PRO A 494 -33.36 9.39 18.30
N TRP A 495 -32.86 8.16 18.16
CA TRP A 495 -31.45 7.94 17.84
C TRP A 495 -31.08 8.55 16.49
N GLN A 496 -29.82 8.98 16.38
CA GLN A 496 -29.16 9.26 15.11
C GLN A 496 -28.26 8.07 14.73
N ASP A 497 -27.72 8.09 13.50
CA ASP A 497 -26.83 7.03 13.05
C ASP A 497 -25.58 6.94 13.96
N GLY A 498 -25.02 5.74 14.06
CA GLY A 498 -24.00 5.43 15.06
C GLY A 498 -24.53 5.46 16.50
N CYS A 499 -25.84 5.50 16.74
CA CYS A 499 -26.42 5.61 18.08
C CYS A 499 -25.80 6.77 18.89
N LEU A 500 -25.70 7.92 18.22
CA LEU A 500 -24.94 9.08 18.69
C LEU A 500 -25.31 9.49 20.12
N GLN A 501 -24.30 9.62 20.97
CA GLN A 501 -24.36 10.38 22.20
C GLN A 501 -23.34 11.50 22.20
N VAL A 502 -23.77 12.67 22.66
CA VAL A 502 -22.89 13.82 22.92
C VAL A 502 -22.76 13.98 24.42
N ILE A 503 -21.55 13.78 24.93
CA ILE A 503 -21.20 13.88 26.34
C ILE A 503 -20.36 15.14 26.55
N GLN A 504 -20.88 16.05 27.38
CA GLN A 504 -20.17 17.25 27.77
C GLN A 504 -19.14 16.92 28.84
N THR A 505 -17.90 17.38 28.67
CA THR A 505 -16.81 17.04 29.59
C THR A 505 -16.61 18.10 30.66
N LYS A 506 -16.41 19.37 30.25
CA LYS A 506 -16.07 20.48 31.15
C LYS A 506 -17.03 21.67 31.08
N THR A 507 -17.74 21.84 29.96
CA THR A 507 -18.57 23.02 29.69
C THR A 507 -19.98 22.64 29.29
N VAL A 508 -20.93 23.56 29.43
CA VAL A 508 -22.25 23.40 28.82
C VAL A 508 -22.09 23.47 27.30
N SER A 509 -22.88 22.66 26.57
CA SER A 509 -22.90 22.63 25.11
C SER A 509 -23.05 24.04 24.55
N LYS A 510 -22.25 24.41 23.55
CA LYS A 510 -22.35 25.71 22.86
C LYS A 510 -22.97 25.60 21.47
N GLY A 511 -23.54 24.44 21.16
CA GLY A 511 -24.15 24.11 19.88
C GLY A 511 -24.79 22.73 19.87
N LYS A 512 -25.31 22.36 18.69
CA LYS A 512 -25.98 21.09 18.40
C LYS A 512 -25.20 20.28 17.36
N THR A 513 -25.00 19.00 17.65
CA THR A 513 -24.33 18.04 16.77
C THR A 513 -25.34 17.10 16.13
N VAL A 514 -25.21 16.88 14.82
CA VAL A 514 -25.90 15.81 14.09
C VAL A 514 -24.92 14.99 13.28
N ILE A 515 -25.25 13.72 13.04
CA ILE A 515 -24.42 12.78 12.27
C ILE A 515 -25.28 11.97 11.29
N ASP A 516 -24.71 11.62 10.15
CA ASP A 516 -25.29 10.67 9.19
C ASP A 516 -24.60 9.30 9.21
N ILE A 517 -25.16 8.35 8.46
CA ILE A 517 -24.68 6.97 8.40
C ILE A 517 -23.27 6.81 7.82
N ASP A 518 -22.80 7.80 7.05
CA ASP A 518 -21.47 7.79 6.43
C ASP A 518 -20.44 8.49 7.35
N GLY A 519 -20.86 8.96 8.53
CA GLY A 519 -19.99 9.57 9.52
C GLY A 519 -19.71 11.06 9.28
N ASN A 520 -20.49 11.73 8.44
CA ASN A 520 -20.42 13.18 8.31
C ASN A 520 -21.12 13.83 9.50
N VAL A 521 -20.40 14.72 10.18
CA VAL A 521 -20.86 15.42 11.37
C VAL A 521 -21.08 16.90 11.03
N VAL A 522 -22.22 17.41 11.45
CA VAL A 522 -22.55 18.84 11.36
C VAL A 522 -22.76 19.38 12.78
N TYR A 523 -21.97 20.39 13.15
CA TYR A 523 -22.10 21.10 14.42
C TYR A 523 -22.55 22.54 14.20
N THR A 524 -23.70 22.88 14.77
CA THR A 524 -24.33 24.21 14.66
C THR A 524 -24.20 24.96 15.99
N PRO A 525 -23.42 26.06 16.08
CA PRO A 525 -23.34 26.87 17.29
C PRO A 525 -24.70 27.47 17.69
N ASP A 526 -25.00 27.51 18.99
CA ASP A 526 -26.24 28.12 19.51
C ASP A 526 -26.16 29.67 19.53
N SER A 527 -24.94 30.22 19.52
CA SER A 527 -24.67 31.66 19.51
C SER A 527 -23.29 31.97 18.92
N GLN A 528 -22.95 33.27 18.81
CA GLN A 528 -21.67 33.75 18.29
C GLN A 528 -20.61 33.96 19.39
N TRP A 529 -20.29 32.87 20.10
CA TRP A 529 -19.28 32.87 21.16
C TRP A 529 -17.85 33.00 20.58
N HIS A 530 -16.87 33.08 21.48
CA HIS A 530 -15.45 33.05 21.12
C HIS A 530 -14.72 32.07 22.04
N GLY A 531 -13.78 31.32 21.49
CA GLY A 531 -13.00 30.30 22.20
C GLY A 531 -13.27 28.91 21.65
N ALA A 532 -13.22 27.88 22.50
CA ALA A 532 -13.46 26.48 22.11
C ALA A 532 -14.70 25.89 22.79
N ASP A 533 -15.38 24.96 22.11
CA ASP A 533 -16.32 23.99 22.68
C ASP A 533 -15.67 22.59 22.62
N ILE A 534 -15.60 21.90 23.75
CA ILE A 534 -14.89 20.62 23.90
C ILE A 534 -15.82 19.59 24.53
N PHE A 535 -16.12 18.54 23.79
CA PHE A 535 -17.05 17.48 24.19
C PHE A 535 -16.65 16.14 23.57
N GLU A 536 -17.30 15.07 23.97
CA GLU A 536 -17.12 13.75 23.37
C GLU A 536 -18.29 13.40 22.45
N ILE A 537 -17.95 12.89 21.28
CA ILE A 537 -18.87 12.15 20.41
C ILE A 537 -18.68 10.67 20.73
N GLN A 538 -19.77 10.00 21.12
CA GLN A 538 -19.80 8.57 21.36
C GLN A 538 -20.69 7.90 20.32
N VAL A 539 -20.16 6.90 19.62
CA VAL A 539 -20.88 6.16 18.58
C VAL A 539 -20.70 4.66 18.76
N VAL A 540 -21.72 3.89 18.40
CA VAL A 540 -21.68 2.44 18.30
C VAL A 540 -21.39 2.07 16.85
N THR A 541 -20.47 1.14 16.66
CA THR A 541 -20.07 0.64 15.36
C THR A 541 -20.41 -0.84 15.20
N SER A 542 -20.25 -1.35 13.98
CA SER A 542 -20.44 -2.76 13.64
C SER A 542 -19.61 -3.71 14.51
N SER A 543 -18.41 -3.29 14.96
CA SER A 543 -17.53 -4.06 15.82
C SER A 543 -17.80 -3.83 17.32
N THR A 544 -17.93 -2.56 17.77
CA THR A 544 -18.02 -2.24 19.21
C THR A 544 -19.32 -2.74 19.84
N ARG A 545 -20.38 -2.94 19.06
CA ARG A 545 -21.69 -3.44 19.55
C ARG A 545 -21.66 -4.80 20.25
N PHE A 546 -20.60 -5.60 20.02
CA PHE A 546 -20.40 -6.88 20.70
C PHE A 546 -19.89 -6.70 22.14
N ASN A 547 -19.25 -5.57 22.45
CA ASN A 547 -18.83 -5.24 23.81
C ASN A 547 -19.99 -4.63 24.60
N LYS A 548 -20.78 -5.47 25.28
CA LYS A 548 -21.95 -5.03 26.04
C LYS A 548 -21.63 -4.10 27.21
N SER A 549 -20.41 -4.14 27.74
CA SER A 549 -20.00 -3.27 28.86
C SER A 549 -19.53 -1.89 28.39
N LYS A 550 -18.95 -1.82 27.18
CA LYS A 550 -18.44 -0.58 26.57
C LYS A 550 -18.76 -0.59 25.06
N PRO A 551 -20.03 -0.36 24.66
CA PRO A 551 -20.44 -0.49 23.27
C PRO A 551 -20.05 0.71 22.40
N TYR A 552 -19.55 1.79 23.01
CA TYR A 552 -19.24 3.03 22.34
C TYR A 552 -17.75 3.16 22.01
N LEU A 553 -17.47 3.60 20.79
CA LEU A 553 -16.25 4.29 20.40
C LEU A 553 -16.37 5.76 20.84
N VAL A 554 -15.36 6.25 21.56
CA VAL A 554 -15.33 7.61 22.10
C VAL A 554 -14.33 8.47 21.32
N LEU A 555 -14.81 9.60 20.80
CA LEU A 555 -14.03 10.56 20.02
C LEU A 555 -14.01 11.91 20.74
N SER A 556 -12.82 12.45 20.98
CA SER A 556 -12.68 13.80 21.54
C SER A 556 -12.98 14.81 20.44
N THR A 557 -13.88 15.76 20.70
CA THR A 557 -14.29 16.77 19.72
C THR A 557 -13.94 18.16 20.21
N GLN A 558 -13.31 18.96 19.36
CA GLN A 558 -13.01 20.36 19.62
C GLN A 558 -13.47 21.24 18.46
N ILE A 559 -14.32 22.22 18.76
CA ILE A 559 -14.75 23.25 17.81
C ILE A 559 -14.23 24.59 18.32
N VAL A 560 -13.46 25.32 17.51
CA VAL A 560 -13.00 26.66 17.87
C VAL A 560 -13.77 27.69 17.06
N GLN A 561 -14.34 28.70 17.70
CA GLN A 561 -15.01 29.81 17.02
C GLN A 561 -14.24 31.11 17.21
N GLU A 562 -13.79 31.67 16.08
CA GLU A 562 -13.01 32.90 16.01
C GLU A 562 -13.81 34.04 15.37
N PRO A 563 -13.64 35.29 15.83
CA PRO A 563 -14.13 36.45 15.09
C PRO A 563 -13.35 36.59 13.77
N LYS A 564 -13.99 37.17 12.74
CA LYS A 564 -13.31 37.52 11.51
C LYS A 564 -12.21 38.56 11.83
N ASN A 565 -10.95 38.19 11.63
CA ASN A 565 -9.82 39.11 11.80
C ASN A 565 -9.82 40.15 10.67
N GLU A 566 -10.63 41.19 10.80
CA GLU A 566 -10.43 42.44 10.05
C GLU A 566 -9.39 43.28 10.80
N MET A 567 -8.12 42.90 10.67
CA MET A 567 -7.06 43.88 10.93
C MET A 567 -7.18 44.97 9.85
N LYS A 568 -7.96 46.01 10.13
CA LYS A 568 -7.85 47.26 9.37
C LYS A 568 -6.42 47.72 9.56
N ASP A 569 -5.67 47.75 8.46
CA ASP A 569 -4.40 48.45 8.39
C ASP A 569 -4.68 49.92 8.71
N LYS A 570 -4.68 50.25 10.00
CA LYS A 570 -4.52 51.62 10.44
C LYS A 570 -3.06 51.90 10.16
N SER A 571 -2.79 52.25 8.90
CA SER A 571 -1.66 53.11 8.59
C SER A 571 -1.74 54.24 9.60
N VAL A 572 -0.85 54.20 10.58
CA VAL A 572 -0.65 55.33 11.47
C VAL A 572 -0.22 56.41 10.51
N LYS A 573 -1.12 57.36 10.20
CA LYS A 573 -0.72 58.63 9.60
C LYS A 573 0.25 59.23 10.60
N THR A 574 1.53 58.93 10.44
CA THR A 574 2.59 59.79 10.91
C THR A 574 2.35 61.09 10.16
N SER A 575 1.59 62.00 10.78
CA SER A 575 1.60 63.41 10.40
C SER A 575 2.97 63.95 10.80
N GLY A 576 4.01 63.47 10.12
CA GLY A 576 5.34 64.03 10.07
C GLY A 576 5.29 65.28 9.22
N GLY A 577 4.56 66.28 9.70
CA GLY A 577 4.72 67.64 9.23
C GLY A 577 6.15 68.06 9.56
N ALA A 578 6.99 68.21 8.54
CA ALA A 578 8.09 69.17 8.37
C ALA A 578 9.09 69.46 9.53
N TRP A 579 9.07 68.75 10.65
CA TRP A 579 9.92 69.05 11.83
C TRP A 579 11.02 68.01 12.09
N GLY A 580 10.98 66.84 11.43
CA GLY A 580 12.00 65.80 11.58
C GLY A 580 13.35 66.14 10.91
N ILE A 581 13.32 66.84 9.77
CA ILE A 581 14.54 67.18 9.02
C ILE A 581 15.25 68.40 9.64
N ALA A 582 14.50 69.38 10.17
CA ALA A 582 15.07 70.53 10.85
C ALA A 582 15.79 70.13 12.16
N GLY A 583 15.23 69.17 12.91
CA GLY A 583 15.87 68.60 14.10
C GLY A 583 17.16 67.84 13.80
N LEU A 584 17.21 67.12 12.67
CA LEU A 584 18.40 66.38 12.25
C LEU A 584 19.54 67.31 11.79
N MET A 585 19.21 68.41 11.10
CA MET A 585 20.20 69.41 10.69
C MET A 585 20.74 70.23 11.87
N GLY A 586 19.93 70.49 12.90
CA GLY A 586 20.38 71.12 14.15
C GLY A 586 21.40 70.27 14.91
N LEU A 587 21.22 68.95 14.93
CA LEU A 587 22.16 68.00 15.55
C LEU A 587 23.50 67.91 14.79
N ILE A 588 23.49 67.98 13.46
CA ILE A 588 24.72 67.99 12.64
C ILE A 588 25.46 69.33 12.78
N GLY A 589 24.73 70.45 12.89
CA GLY A 589 25.32 71.78 13.16
C GLY A 589 26.05 71.86 14.50
N LEU A 590 25.51 71.22 15.55
CA LEU A 590 26.14 71.17 16.88
C LEU A 590 27.37 70.24 16.93
N ILE A 591 27.41 69.21 16.09
CA ILE A 591 28.61 68.36 15.91
C ILE A 591 29.72 69.11 15.14
N GLY A 592 29.35 69.99 14.20
CA GLY A 592 30.28 70.88 13.49
C GLY A 592 30.91 71.96 14.38
N LEU A 593 30.14 72.57 15.29
CA LEU A 593 30.62 73.60 16.22
C LEU A 593 31.54 73.04 17.32
N ARG A 594 31.39 71.76 17.69
CA ARG A 594 32.29 71.09 18.66
C ARG A 594 33.68 70.78 18.10
N ARG A 595 33.86 70.81 16.77
CA ARG A 595 35.16 70.63 16.09
C ARG A 595 35.91 71.94 15.81
N ARG A 596 35.32 73.12 16.11
CA ARG A 596 35.98 74.44 15.98
C ARG A 596 36.32 75.14 17.30
N LEU A 597 36.10 74.49 18.44
CA LEU A 597 36.47 74.98 19.78
C LEU A 597 37.57 74.11 20.45
N LYS A 598 38.36 73.42 19.63
CA LYS A 598 39.66 72.84 19.98
C LYS A 598 40.67 73.26 18.93
N ASP A 599 40.94 74.57 18.89
CA ASP A 599 42.27 75.15 18.77
C ASP A 599 42.41 76.14 19.94
#